data_AF-A0A438DBC1-F1
#
_entry.id   AF-A0A438DBC1-F1
#
_cell.length_a   1.000
_cell.length_b   1.000
_cell.length_c   1.000
_cell.angle_alpha   90.00
_cell.angle_beta   90.00
_cell.angle_gamma   90.00
#
_symmetry.space_group_name_H-M   'P 1'
#
loop_
_entity.id
_entity.type
_entity.pdbx_description
1 polymer ?
#
loop_
_entity_poly.entity_id
_entity_poly.type
_entity_poly.pdbx_seq_one_letter_code
_entity_poly.pdbx_strand_id
1 'polypeptide(L)'
;MSGTAGQVIRCKAAVAWEAGKPLVIEEVEVAPPQAMEVRLKILFTSLCHTDVYFWEAKGQTPLFPRIFGHEAGGIVESVGEGVTDLQPGDHVLPCIHWRMQGLPALQIGGE
;
A
#
# COMPACT_ATOMS: atom_id res chain seq x y z
N MET A 1 -9.45 -12.88 13.57
CA MET A 1 -8.27 -12.01 13.54
C MET A 1 -7.24 -12.66 12.64
N SER A 2 -6.63 -11.89 11.74
CA SER A 2 -5.54 -12.39 10.89
C SER A 2 -4.41 -12.96 11.75
N GLY A 3 -3.83 -14.09 11.34
CA GLY A 3 -2.72 -14.72 12.05
C GLY A 3 -1.44 -13.88 12.07
N THR A 4 -1.37 -12.82 11.26
CA THR A 4 -0.18 -11.96 11.09
C THR A 4 -0.32 -10.57 11.73
N ALA A 5 -1.40 -10.32 12.49
CA ALA A 5 -1.61 -9.06 13.19
C ALA A 5 -0.47 -8.77 14.19
N GLY A 6 0.07 -7.54 14.17
CA GLY A 6 1.17 -7.13 15.03
C GLY A 6 2.56 -7.66 14.63
N GLN A 7 2.66 -8.40 13.52
CA GLN A 7 3.91 -8.98 13.02
C GLN A 7 4.31 -8.33 11.69
N VAL A 8 5.61 -8.37 11.37
CA VAL A 8 6.09 -8.05 10.02
C VAL A 8 5.62 -9.15 9.06
N ILE A 9 5.06 -8.75 7.92
CA ILE A 9 4.70 -9.65 6.83
C ILE A 9 5.78 -9.59 5.76
N ARG A 10 6.15 -10.76 5.22
CA ARG A 10 6.96 -10.86 4.00
C ARG A 10 6.04 -11.19 2.83
N CYS A 11 6.12 -10.41 1.77
CA CYS A 11 5.29 -10.59 0.59
C CYS A 11 5.99 -10.11 -0.67
N LYS A 12 5.46 -10.47 -1.83
CA LYS A 12 5.98 -9.96 -3.10
C LYS A 12 5.47 -8.54 -3.38
N ALA A 13 6.37 -7.70 -3.90
CA ALA A 13 6.02 -6.38 -4.43
C ALA A 13 6.80 -6.07 -5.70
N ALA A 14 6.26 -5.18 -6.53
CA ALA A 14 6.96 -4.61 -7.68
C ALA A 14 7.69 -3.32 -7.24
N VAL A 15 9.01 -3.40 -7.09
CA VAL A 15 9.84 -2.30 -6.60
C VAL A 15 10.50 -1.58 -7.77
N ALA A 16 10.34 -0.27 -7.82
CA ALA A 16 11.12 0.60 -8.68
C ALA A 16 12.36 1.07 -7.91
N TRP A 17 13.54 0.63 -8.35
CA TRP A 17 14.82 1.06 -7.77
C TRP A 17 15.32 2.38 -8.34
N GLU A 18 14.98 2.66 -9.59
CA GLU A 18 15.40 3.84 -10.33
C GLU A 18 14.32 4.27 -11.32
N ALA A 19 14.35 5.54 -11.72
CA ALA A 19 13.42 6.10 -12.67
C ALA A 19 13.49 5.39 -14.05
N GLY A 20 12.34 4.99 -14.59
CA GLY A 20 12.24 4.40 -15.92
C GLY A 20 12.92 3.03 -16.09
N LYS A 21 13.44 2.41 -15.02
CA LYS A 21 14.00 1.05 -15.06
C LYS A 21 12.92 0.01 -14.82
N PRO A 22 13.02 -1.20 -15.44
CA PRO A 22 12.07 -2.27 -15.19
C PRO A 22 11.85 -2.51 -13.70
N LEU A 23 10.59 -2.70 -13.30
CA LEU A 23 10.25 -3.04 -11.93
C LEU A 23 10.81 -4.43 -11.58
N VAL A 24 11.33 -4.58 -10.37
CA VAL A 24 11.81 -5.86 -9.85
C VAL A 24 10.72 -6.45 -8.95
N ILE A 25 10.31 -7.68 -9.24
CA ILE A 25 9.42 -8.43 -8.35
C ILE A 25 10.30 -9.10 -7.29
N GLU A 26 10.20 -8.64 -6.05
CA GLU A 26 10.99 -9.15 -4.93
C GLU A 26 10.19 -9.25 -3.65
N GLU A 27 10.75 -9.94 -2.66
CA GLU A 27 10.18 -10.04 -1.32
C GLU A 27 10.50 -8.77 -0.53
N VAL A 28 9.47 -8.17 0.07
CA VAL A 28 9.58 -6.98 0.92
C VAL A 28 9.01 -7.25 2.30
N GLU A 29 9.49 -6.51 3.28
CA GLU A 29 8.98 -6.55 4.65
C GLU A 29 7.98 -5.41 4.89
N VAL A 30 6.77 -5.78 5.28
CA VAL A 30 5.67 -4.87 5.57
C VAL A 30 5.45 -4.88 7.08
N ALA A 31 5.87 -3.80 7.74
CA ALA A 31 5.65 -3.58 9.17
C ALA A 31 4.15 -3.72 9.57
N PRO A 32 3.84 -3.99 10.85
CA PRO A 32 2.48 -3.86 11.35
C PRO A 32 2.01 -2.40 11.34
N PRO A 33 0.69 -2.14 11.19
CA PRO A 33 0.16 -0.78 11.20
C PRO A 33 0.37 -0.11 12.55
N GLN A 34 0.79 1.17 12.54
CA GLN A 34 0.87 2.03 13.70
C GLN A 34 -0.48 2.67 14.05
N ALA A 35 -0.52 3.54 15.06
CA ALA A 35 -1.72 4.28 15.42
C ALA A 35 -2.27 5.07 14.22
N MET A 36 -3.59 4.98 14.00
CA MET A 36 -4.26 5.54 12.83
C MET A 36 -3.66 5.03 11.51
N GLU A 37 -3.27 3.76 11.44
CA GLU A 37 -2.89 3.10 10.19
C GLU A 37 -3.71 1.82 9.95
N VAL A 38 -3.85 1.44 8.68
CA VAL A 38 -4.55 0.22 8.26
C VAL A 38 -3.66 -0.54 7.30
N ARG A 39 -3.49 -1.83 7.56
CA ARG A 39 -2.76 -2.73 6.66
C ARG A 39 -3.73 -3.56 5.84
N LEU A 40 -3.56 -3.54 4.52
CA LEU A 40 -4.43 -4.25 3.57
C LEU A 40 -3.71 -5.40 2.90
N LYS A 41 -4.46 -6.50 2.70
CA LYS A 41 -4.19 -7.51 1.69
C LYS A 41 -4.73 -7.06 0.34
N ILE A 42 -3.86 -6.61 -0.56
CA ILE A 42 -4.26 -6.22 -1.91
C ILE A 42 -4.54 -7.47 -2.74
N LEU A 43 -5.74 -7.53 -3.32
CA LEU A 43 -6.16 -8.64 -4.18
C LEU A 43 -5.93 -8.31 -5.65
N PHE A 44 -6.23 -7.07 -6.03
CA PHE A 44 -6.10 -6.57 -7.40
C PHE A 44 -5.64 -5.11 -7.38
N THR A 45 -4.79 -4.75 -8.34
CA THR A 45 -4.41 -3.37 -8.62
C THR A 45 -4.32 -3.16 -10.13
N SER A 46 -4.77 -2.01 -10.60
CA SER A 46 -4.56 -1.55 -11.98
C SER A 46 -3.39 -0.57 -12.05
N LEU A 47 -2.98 -0.27 -13.29
CA LEU A 47 -2.02 0.78 -13.61
C LEU A 47 -2.72 1.82 -14.47
N CYS A 48 -2.44 3.09 -14.20
CA CYS A 48 -2.82 4.16 -15.10
C CYS A 48 -1.62 5.01 -15.50
N HIS A 49 -1.87 6.03 -16.31
CA HIS A 49 -0.82 6.90 -16.81
C HIS A 49 -0.06 7.62 -15.68
N THR A 50 -0.73 7.90 -14.55
CA THR A 50 -0.08 8.54 -13.39
C THR A 50 1.04 7.68 -12.80
N ASP A 51 0.86 6.35 -12.75
CA ASP A 51 1.90 5.44 -12.27
C ASP A 51 3.14 5.51 -13.17
N VAL A 52 2.95 5.48 -14.49
CA VAL A 52 4.03 5.58 -15.48
C VAL A 52 4.71 6.95 -15.39
N TYR A 53 3.94 8.02 -15.30
CA TYR A 53 4.45 9.38 -15.23
C TYR A 53 5.36 9.60 -14.01
N PHE A 54 4.97 9.07 -12.84
CA PHE A 54 5.82 9.15 -11.64
C PHE A 54 6.96 8.12 -11.63
N TRP A 55 6.78 6.95 -12.24
CA TRP A 55 7.86 5.98 -12.42
C TRP A 55 8.98 6.52 -13.32
N GLU A 56 8.66 7.33 -14.32
CA GLU A 56 9.62 8.09 -15.14
C GLU A 56 10.19 9.33 -14.41
N ALA A 57 9.84 9.53 -13.14
CA ALA A 57 10.26 10.64 -12.31
C ALA A 57 9.88 12.02 -12.85
N LYS A 58 8.71 12.13 -13.48
CA LYS A 58 8.16 13.39 -14.01
C LYS A 58 7.22 14.05 -13.00
N GLY A 59 7.23 15.39 -12.97
CA GLY A 59 6.28 16.24 -12.24
C GLY A 59 6.33 16.19 -10.70
N GLN A 60 7.22 15.41 -10.10
CA GLN A 60 7.50 15.41 -8.66
C GLN A 60 9.00 15.16 -8.40
N THR A 61 9.47 15.49 -7.19
CA THR A 61 10.81 15.10 -6.76
C THR A 61 10.94 13.58 -6.80
N PRO A 62 11.95 13.03 -7.50
CA PRO A 62 12.18 11.60 -7.57
C PRO A 62 12.38 11.01 -6.17
N LEU A 63 11.59 9.99 -5.81
CA LEU A 63 11.73 9.24 -4.56
C LEU A 63 11.81 7.76 -4.91
N PHE A 64 13.00 7.19 -4.74
CA PHE A 64 13.31 5.79 -5.01
C PHE A 64 14.20 5.25 -3.88
N PRO A 65 14.09 3.96 -3.51
CA PRO A 65 13.19 2.96 -4.09
C PRO A 65 11.72 3.20 -3.71
N ARG A 66 10.80 2.80 -4.61
CA ARG A 66 9.36 3.03 -4.42
C ARG A 66 8.50 1.91 -4.99
N ILE A 67 7.42 1.59 -4.28
CA ILE A 67 6.33 0.75 -4.78
C ILE A 67 5.21 1.69 -5.26
N PHE A 68 4.79 1.52 -6.51
CA PHE A 68 3.70 2.27 -7.14
C PHE A 68 2.37 1.50 -7.09
N GLY A 69 1.32 2.09 -7.65
CA GLY A 69 -0.04 1.54 -7.61
C GLY A 69 -0.92 2.32 -6.66
N HIS A 70 -1.95 2.97 -7.22
CA HIS A 70 -2.91 3.79 -6.47
C HIS A 70 -4.37 3.47 -6.82
N GLU A 71 -4.59 2.44 -7.62
CA GLU A 71 -5.89 1.94 -8.04
C GLU A 71 -5.98 0.47 -7.63
N ALA A 72 -6.46 0.19 -6.43
CA ALA A 72 -6.48 -1.16 -5.89
C ALA A 72 -7.78 -1.50 -5.16
N GLY A 73 -7.99 -2.79 -4.98
CA GLY A 73 -9.02 -3.35 -4.11
C GLY A 73 -8.44 -4.45 -3.25
N GLY A 74 -8.83 -4.47 -1.98
CA GLY A 74 -8.26 -5.39 -1.01
C GLY A 74 -9.16 -5.67 0.18
N ILE A 75 -8.61 -6.45 1.09
CA ILE A 75 -9.24 -6.81 2.36
C ILE A 75 -8.39 -6.26 3.49
N VAL A 76 -9.01 -5.66 4.51
CA VAL A 76 -8.32 -5.23 5.72
C VAL A 76 -7.72 -6.45 6.42
N GLU A 77 -6.40 -6.45 6.58
CA GLU A 77 -5.67 -7.51 7.27
C GLU A 77 -5.58 -7.21 8.77
N SER A 78 -5.13 -6.00 9.12
CA SER A 78 -5.08 -5.49 10.49
C SER A 78 -5.23 -3.98 10.52
N VAL A 79 -5.64 -3.46 11.67
CA VAL A 79 -5.78 -2.03 11.94
C VAL A 79 -4.96 -1.67 13.16
N GLY A 80 -4.38 -0.47 13.16
CA GLY A 80 -3.67 0.04 14.32
C GLY A 80 -4.57 0.75 15.33
N GLU A 81 -3.97 1.23 16.41
CA GLU A 81 -4.69 1.90 17.49
C GLU A 81 -5.45 3.13 17.00
N GLY A 82 -6.68 3.32 17.47
CA GLY A 82 -7.50 4.50 17.15
C GLY A 82 -8.32 4.40 15.85
N VAL A 83 -8.10 3.38 15.02
CA VAL A 83 -8.98 3.12 13.87
C VAL A 83 -10.31 2.54 14.35
N THR A 84 -11.40 3.27 14.11
CA THR A 84 -12.76 2.87 14.54
C THR A 84 -13.67 2.44 13.40
N ASP A 85 -13.37 2.89 12.18
CA ASP A 85 -14.31 2.80 11.06
C ASP A 85 -14.06 1.60 10.14
N LEU A 86 -12.99 0.84 10.42
CA LEU A 86 -12.57 -0.34 9.67
C LEU A 86 -12.12 -1.44 10.62
N GLN A 87 -12.34 -2.68 10.23
CA GLN A 87 -11.91 -3.87 10.97
C GLN A 87 -11.36 -4.97 10.05
N PRO A 88 -10.54 -5.90 10.58
CA PRO A 88 -10.04 -7.04 9.81
C PRO A 88 -11.17 -7.82 9.12
N GLY A 89 -11.01 -8.05 7.81
CA GLY A 89 -12.00 -8.72 6.95
C GLY A 89 -12.84 -7.79 6.08
N ASP A 90 -12.83 -6.47 6.34
CA ASP A 90 -13.56 -5.52 5.52
C ASP A 90 -12.98 -5.40 4.11
N HIS A 91 -13.84 -5.30 3.11
CA HIS A 91 -13.44 -5.04 1.72
C HIS A 91 -13.33 -3.53 1.50
N VAL A 92 -12.18 -3.08 1.00
CA VAL A 92 -11.88 -1.66 0.89
C VAL A 92 -11.21 -1.31 -0.43
N LEU A 93 -11.39 -0.05 -0.83
CA LEU A 93 -10.69 0.59 -1.94
C LEU A 93 -9.78 1.68 -1.36
N PRO A 94 -8.45 1.54 -1.41
CA PRO A 94 -7.56 2.62 -1.02
C PRO A 94 -7.66 3.80 -2.00
N CYS A 95 -7.85 5.00 -1.46
CA CYS A 95 -8.02 6.23 -2.23
C CYS A 95 -6.79 7.13 -2.06
N ILE A 96 -6.19 7.56 -3.18
CA ILE A 96 -5.03 8.46 -3.20
C ILE A 96 -5.34 9.90 -2.72
N HIS A 97 -6.61 10.32 -2.74
CA HIS A 97 -6.99 11.68 -2.36
C HIS A 97 -7.18 11.81 -0.84
N TRP A 98 -6.21 12.46 -0.19
CA TRP A 98 -6.09 12.64 1.26
C TRP A 98 -7.03 13.67 1.92
N ARG A 99 -8.13 14.07 1.27
CA ARG A 99 -9.03 15.06 1.87
C ARG A 99 -10.47 14.60 1.76
N MET A 100 -11.02 14.18 2.91
CA MET A 100 -12.31 14.65 3.43
C MET A 100 -12.68 14.04 4.80
N GLN A 101 -12.03 12.98 5.30
CA GLN A 101 -12.54 12.28 6.52
C GLN A 101 -11.50 11.76 7.54
N GLY A 102 -10.27 12.28 7.60
CA GLY A 102 -9.32 11.90 8.68
C GLY A 102 -8.93 10.42 8.69
N LEU A 103 -8.92 9.79 7.50
CA LEU A 103 -8.69 8.35 7.37
C LEU A 103 -7.24 7.96 7.69
N PRO A 104 -7.03 6.75 8.23
CA PRO A 104 -5.73 6.24 8.64
C PRO A 104 -4.73 6.03 7.48
N ALA A 105 -3.42 6.10 7.76
CA ALA A 105 -2.36 5.83 6.78
C ALA A 105 -2.39 4.38 6.32
N LEU A 106 -2.15 4.16 5.02
CA LEU A 106 -2.32 2.85 4.41
C LEU A 106 -1.00 2.12 4.25
N GLN A 107 -0.94 0.88 4.74
CA GLN A 107 0.15 -0.02 4.47
C GLN A 107 -0.30 -1.20 3.59
N ILE A 108 0.39 -1.39 2.47
CA ILE A 108 0.05 -2.43 1.49
C ILE A 108 0.96 -3.64 1.73
N GLY A 109 0.37 -4.82 1.96
CA GLY A 109 1.09 -6.09 2.01
C GLY A 109 0.31 -7.19 1.28
N GLY A 110 0.95 -7.91 0.37
CA GLY A 110 0.39 -9.12 -0.23
C GLY A 110 0.63 -10.37 0.63
N GLU A 111 0.22 -11.53 0.15
CA GLU A 111 0.83 -12.82 0.56
C GLU A 111 2.03 -13.14 -0.32
#